data_AF-A0A6V8PZR1-F1
#
_entry.id   AF-A0A6V8PZR1-F1
#
_cell.length_a   1.000
_cell.length_b   1.000
_cell.length_c   1.000
_cell.angle_alpha   90.00
_cell.angle_beta   90.00
_cell.angle_gamma   90.00
#
_symmetry.space_group_name_H-M   'P 1'
#
loop_
_entity.id
_entity.type
_entity.pdbx_description
1 polymer ?
#
loop_
_entity_poly.entity_id
_entity_poly.type
_entity_poly.pdbx_seq_one_letter_code
_entity_poly.pdbx_strand_id
1 'polypeptide(L)'
;MVQEVAIYLVVHQPRRIKLPAQPIPQGVSAEDMEKCLFDERLNQRYFDKVTRYCYIPATDKFLELVEKGMKISISFSVSFLQQAMKWGERDVLPRFRKLVAHPNVELIGMEPYHSFIFLWDIDMFVKRMEWARNYLAQLLGKEPTVSDTTEMYLSNDVYFALQKAGFEATFMDGRPWVLGWREATHLYNYSQSRLKILIRHHSLSDDVGYRPGLIKKLTL
;
A
#
# COMPACT_ATOMS: atom_id res chain seq x y z
N MET A 1 -2.35 -13.41 27.18
CA MET A 1 -2.68 -13.93 25.84
C MET A 1 -3.04 -12.75 24.96
N VAL A 2 -2.56 -12.74 23.70
CA VAL A 2 -3.03 -11.78 22.69
C VAL A 2 -4.50 -12.09 22.40
N GLN A 3 -5.37 -11.09 22.53
CA GLN A 3 -6.82 -11.26 22.37
C GLN A 3 -7.29 -11.03 20.93
N GLU A 4 -6.55 -10.21 20.18
CA GLU A 4 -6.94 -9.73 18.85
C GLU A 4 -5.70 -9.71 17.93
N VAL A 5 -5.88 -10.02 16.64
CA VAL A 5 -4.82 -9.96 15.63
C VAL A 5 -5.33 -9.16 14.44
N ALA A 6 -4.60 -8.11 14.06
CA ALA A 6 -4.84 -7.34 12.86
C ALA A 6 -3.88 -7.77 11.75
N ILE A 7 -4.42 -8.10 10.57
CA ILE A 7 -3.64 -8.52 9.41
C ILE A 7 -3.78 -7.44 8.35
N TYR A 8 -2.66 -6.80 8.03
CA TYR A 8 -2.58 -5.75 7.01
C TYR A 8 -1.78 -6.23 5.80
N LEU A 9 -2.40 -6.16 4.61
CA LEU A 9 -1.84 -6.56 3.34
C LEU A 9 -1.54 -5.34 2.47
N VAL A 10 -0.34 -5.29 1.90
CA VAL A 10 0.08 -4.18 1.02
C VAL A 10 0.19 -4.67 -0.42
N VAL A 11 -0.57 -4.04 -1.33
CA VAL A 11 -0.46 -4.30 -2.77
C VAL A 11 0.24 -3.14 -3.45
N HIS A 12 1.52 -3.34 -3.74
CA HIS A 12 2.35 -2.41 -4.47
C HIS A 12 3.03 -3.05 -5.68
N GLN A 13 3.09 -2.31 -6.77
CA GLN A 13 3.93 -2.64 -7.92
C GLN A 13 4.54 -1.36 -8.51
N PRO A 14 5.87 -1.19 -8.46
CA PRO A 14 6.53 -0.06 -9.07
C PRO A 14 6.55 -0.20 -10.60
N ARG A 15 6.67 0.94 -11.29
CA ARG A 15 6.94 0.97 -12.72
C ARG A 15 8.45 0.95 -12.97
N ARG A 16 8.87 0.18 -13.95
CA ARG A 16 10.26 -0.07 -14.31
C ARG A 16 10.68 0.98 -15.32
N ILE A 17 11.82 1.60 -15.07
CA ILE A 17 12.41 2.59 -15.95
C ILE A 17 13.07 1.93 -17.16
N LYS A 18 13.12 2.63 -18.28
CA LYS A 18 13.91 2.21 -19.44
C LYS A 18 15.40 2.30 -19.13
N LEU A 19 16.13 1.24 -19.44
CA LEU A 19 17.58 1.19 -19.36
C LEU A 19 18.16 0.74 -20.71
N PRO A 20 19.14 1.46 -21.28
CA PRO A 20 19.70 2.73 -20.78
C PRO A 20 18.68 3.89 -20.82
N ALA A 21 18.89 4.89 -19.95
CA ALA A 21 18.03 6.06 -19.88
C ALA A 21 18.02 6.81 -21.22
N GLN A 22 16.84 7.27 -21.66
CA GLN A 22 16.66 8.03 -22.89
C GLN A 22 16.50 9.53 -22.55
N PRO A 23 17.08 10.45 -23.35
CA PRO A 23 16.85 11.87 -23.18
C PRO A 23 15.36 12.20 -23.27
N ILE A 24 14.88 13.07 -22.39
CA ILE A 24 13.52 13.59 -22.42
C ILE A 24 13.57 14.92 -23.18
N PRO A 25 12.92 15.06 -24.35
CA PRO A 25 12.95 16.31 -25.08
C PRO A 25 12.33 17.45 -24.28
N GLN A 26 12.86 18.66 -24.42
CA GLN A 26 12.32 19.83 -23.73
C GLN A 26 10.92 20.18 -24.27
N GLY A 27 10.01 20.59 -23.39
CA GLY A 27 8.66 21.04 -23.77
C GLY A 27 7.67 19.92 -24.11
N VAL A 28 8.04 18.65 -23.89
CA VAL A 28 7.10 17.53 -24.05
C VAL A 28 6.05 17.52 -22.94
N SER A 29 4.89 16.94 -23.24
CA SER A 29 3.83 16.74 -22.27
C SER A 29 4.27 15.78 -21.14
N ALA A 30 3.58 15.81 -20.00
CA ALA A 30 3.81 14.85 -18.93
C ALA A 30 3.60 13.39 -19.39
N GLU A 31 2.64 13.16 -20.31
CA GLU A 31 2.37 11.84 -20.88
C GLU A 31 3.51 11.35 -21.76
N ASP A 32 4.10 12.22 -22.58
CA ASP A 32 5.22 11.84 -23.43
C ASP A 32 6.51 11.68 -22.62
N MET A 33 6.68 12.48 -21.56
CA MET A 33 7.72 12.27 -20.56
C MET A 33 7.62 10.89 -19.93
N GLU A 34 6.41 10.46 -19.56
CA GLU A 34 6.15 9.13 -19.01
C GLU A 34 6.55 8.00 -19.98
N LYS A 35 6.23 8.16 -21.28
CA LYS A 35 6.64 7.21 -22.33
C LYS A 35 8.16 7.14 -22.49
N CYS A 36 8.88 8.24 -22.27
CA CYS A 36 10.35 8.24 -22.26
C CYS A 36 10.94 7.56 -21.01
N LEU A 37 10.27 7.66 -19.87
CA LEU A 37 10.77 7.14 -18.59
C LEU A 37 10.57 5.63 -18.43
N PHE A 38 9.37 5.11 -18.74
CA PHE A 38 8.98 3.76 -18.31
C PHE A 38 9.01 2.71 -19.43
N ASP A 39 9.47 1.51 -19.11
CA ASP A 39 9.43 0.34 -19.99
C ASP A 39 8.11 -0.40 -19.83
N GLU A 40 7.14 -0.07 -20.68
CA GLU A 40 5.81 -0.65 -20.65
C GLU A 40 5.79 -2.16 -20.93
N ARG A 41 6.70 -2.65 -21.78
CA ARG A 41 6.79 -4.09 -22.06
C ARG A 41 7.29 -4.85 -20.83
N LEU A 42 8.29 -4.31 -20.15
CA LEU A 42 8.82 -4.90 -18.92
C LEU A 42 7.80 -4.81 -17.79
N ASN A 43 7.11 -3.67 -17.66
CA ASN A 43 6.02 -3.50 -16.69
C ASN A 43 4.92 -4.55 -16.89
N GLN A 44 4.44 -4.74 -18.12
CA GLN A 44 3.42 -5.73 -18.43
C GLN A 44 3.92 -7.15 -18.12
N ARG A 45 5.13 -7.50 -18.57
CA ARG A 45 5.72 -8.83 -18.31
C ARG A 45 5.74 -9.17 -16.82
N TYR A 46 6.14 -8.23 -15.97
CA TYR A 46 6.14 -8.44 -14.52
C TYR A 46 4.73 -8.44 -13.94
N PHE A 47 3.84 -7.56 -14.40
CA PHE A 47 2.45 -7.58 -13.99
C PHE A 47 1.81 -8.96 -14.25
N ASP A 48 1.93 -9.49 -15.47
CA ASP A 48 1.38 -10.81 -15.84
C ASP A 48 1.94 -11.93 -14.98
N LYS A 49 3.26 -11.89 -14.70
CA LYS A 49 3.92 -12.85 -13.83
C LYS A 49 3.35 -12.78 -12.40
N VAL A 50 3.29 -11.60 -11.80
CA VAL A 50 2.79 -11.44 -10.41
C VAL A 50 1.30 -11.74 -10.35
N THR A 51 0.52 -11.41 -11.38
CA THR A 51 -0.89 -11.80 -11.52
C THR A 51 -1.08 -13.30 -11.41
N ARG A 52 -0.30 -14.08 -12.18
CA ARG A 52 -0.38 -15.55 -12.21
C ARG A 52 0.00 -16.20 -10.88
N TYR A 53 1.05 -15.70 -10.22
CA TYR A 53 1.63 -16.37 -9.05
C TYR A 53 1.20 -15.78 -7.71
N CYS A 54 0.67 -14.57 -7.68
CA CYS A 54 0.32 -13.85 -6.46
C CYS A 54 -1.10 -13.27 -6.52
N TYR A 55 -1.38 -12.28 -7.38
CA TYR A 55 -2.62 -11.49 -7.24
C TYR A 55 -3.89 -12.34 -7.32
N ILE A 56 -4.02 -13.19 -8.35
CA ILE A 56 -5.19 -14.06 -8.48
C ILE A 56 -5.27 -15.10 -7.35
N PRO A 57 -4.27 -15.99 -7.16
CA PRO A 57 -4.38 -17.04 -6.17
C PRO A 57 -4.49 -16.52 -4.73
N ALA A 58 -3.82 -15.41 -4.40
CA ALA A 58 -3.92 -14.81 -3.08
C ALA A 58 -5.30 -14.17 -2.86
N THR A 59 -5.82 -13.42 -3.83
CA THR A 59 -7.13 -12.75 -3.69
C THR A 59 -8.27 -13.77 -3.61
N ASP A 60 -8.23 -14.82 -4.43
CA ASP A 60 -9.21 -15.91 -4.37
C ASP A 60 -9.15 -16.59 -3.00
N LYS A 61 -7.94 -16.81 -2.45
CA LYS A 61 -7.79 -17.38 -1.12
C LYS A 61 -8.27 -16.46 0.00
N PHE A 62 -7.99 -15.16 -0.10
CA PHE A 62 -8.47 -14.19 0.87
C PHE A 62 -9.98 -14.09 0.86
N LEU A 63 -10.62 -14.14 -0.32
CA LEU A 63 -12.08 -14.22 -0.45
C LEU A 63 -12.65 -15.40 0.34
N GLU A 64 -12.12 -16.61 0.14
CA GLU A 64 -12.55 -17.80 0.91
C GLU A 64 -12.39 -17.60 2.43
N LEU A 65 -11.31 -16.97 2.86
CA LEU A 65 -10.99 -16.78 4.28
C LEU A 65 -11.91 -15.73 4.92
N VAL A 66 -12.18 -14.63 4.23
CA VAL A 66 -13.04 -13.57 4.77
C VAL A 66 -14.50 -14.01 4.83
N GLU A 67 -14.94 -14.86 3.88
CA GLU A 67 -16.25 -15.53 3.91
C GLU A 67 -16.38 -16.49 5.11
N LYS A 68 -15.27 -17.06 5.60
CA LYS A 68 -15.20 -17.87 6.81
C LYS A 68 -15.05 -17.06 8.10
N GLY A 69 -15.13 -15.73 8.02
CA GLY A 69 -15.08 -14.84 9.19
C GLY A 69 -13.71 -14.24 9.49
N MET A 70 -12.67 -14.51 8.69
CA MET A 70 -11.38 -13.84 8.84
C MET A 70 -11.53 -12.34 8.53
N LYS A 71 -10.91 -11.50 9.36
CA LYS A 71 -10.85 -10.04 9.14
C LYS A 71 -9.47 -9.66 8.63
N ILE A 72 -9.42 -8.86 7.59
CA ILE A 72 -8.17 -8.35 7.01
C ILE A 72 -8.32 -6.88 6.64
N SER A 73 -7.21 -6.17 6.62
CA SER A 73 -7.10 -4.84 6.04
C SER A 73 -6.17 -4.91 4.83
N ILE A 74 -6.47 -4.16 3.77
CA ILE A 74 -5.70 -4.17 2.52
C ILE A 74 -5.53 -2.76 1.97
N SER A 75 -4.35 -2.45 1.42
CA SER A 75 -4.09 -1.21 0.68
C SER A 75 -3.63 -1.47 -0.74
N PHE A 76 -3.81 -0.46 -1.59
CA PHE A 76 -3.35 -0.47 -2.97
C PHE A 76 -2.63 0.83 -3.29
N SER A 77 -1.41 0.72 -3.81
CA SER A 77 -0.75 1.88 -4.42
C SER A 77 -1.45 2.26 -5.72
N VAL A 78 -1.49 3.55 -6.04
CA VAL A 78 -2.01 4.04 -7.32
C VAL A 78 -1.16 3.52 -8.47
N SER A 79 0.16 3.38 -8.30
CA SER A 79 1.03 2.79 -9.33
C SER A 79 0.61 1.36 -9.71
N PHE A 80 0.17 0.56 -8.74
CA PHE A 80 -0.42 -0.75 -9.00
C PHE A 80 -1.78 -0.63 -9.68
N LEU A 81 -2.68 0.21 -9.16
CA LEU A 81 -4.04 0.36 -9.70
C LEU A 81 -4.04 0.81 -11.16
N GLN A 82 -3.13 1.71 -11.56
CA GLN A 82 -2.95 2.13 -12.95
C GLN A 82 -2.55 0.95 -13.85
N GLN A 83 -1.60 0.12 -13.42
CA GLN A 83 -1.21 -1.09 -14.15
C GLN A 83 -2.36 -2.11 -14.20
N ALA A 84 -3.11 -2.26 -13.11
CA ALA A 84 -4.25 -3.16 -13.04
C ALA A 84 -5.41 -2.70 -13.93
N MET A 85 -5.66 -1.40 -14.06
CA MET A 85 -6.63 -0.87 -15.04
C MET A 85 -6.18 -1.12 -16.48
N LYS A 86 -4.87 -1.11 -16.74
CA LYS A 86 -4.33 -1.31 -18.09
C LYS A 86 -4.29 -2.78 -18.52
N TRP A 87 -3.90 -3.67 -17.62
CA TRP A 87 -3.61 -5.08 -17.96
C TRP A 87 -4.43 -6.11 -17.18
N GLY A 88 -5.02 -5.72 -16.04
CA GLY A 88 -5.74 -6.61 -15.13
C GLY A 88 -7.24 -6.29 -14.99
N GLU A 89 -7.81 -5.54 -15.93
CA GLU A 89 -9.20 -5.06 -15.85
C GLU A 89 -10.21 -6.21 -15.83
N ARG A 90 -9.90 -7.31 -16.54
CA ARG A 90 -10.83 -8.43 -16.73
C ARG A 90 -10.76 -9.49 -15.63
N ASP A 91 -9.64 -9.57 -14.91
CA ASP A 91 -9.36 -10.66 -13.97
C ASP A 91 -8.89 -10.18 -12.59
N VAL A 92 -7.96 -9.23 -12.52
CA VAL A 92 -7.37 -8.76 -11.26
C VAL A 92 -8.27 -7.74 -10.54
N LEU A 93 -8.67 -6.67 -11.22
CA LEU A 93 -9.49 -5.61 -10.60
C LEU A 93 -10.86 -6.11 -10.10
N PRO A 94 -11.62 -6.94 -10.84
CA PRO A 94 -12.90 -7.44 -10.37
C PRO A 94 -12.76 -8.27 -9.08
N ARG A 95 -11.68 -9.06 -8.96
CA ARG A 95 -11.40 -9.85 -7.75
C ARG A 95 -11.09 -8.96 -6.56
N PHE A 96 -10.23 -7.95 -6.74
CA PHE A 96 -9.93 -7.01 -5.65
C PHE A 96 -11.15 -6.19 -5.26
N ARG A 97 -11.97 -5.72 -6.21
CA ARG A 97 -13.25 -5.04 -5.91
C ARG A 97 -14.18 -5.94 -5.11
N LYS A 98 -14.32 -7.22 -5.49
CA LYS A 98 -15.12 -8.20 -4.74
C LYS A 98 -14.59 -8.37 -3.31
N LEU A 99 -13.27 -8.50 -3.15
CA LEU A 99 -12.65 -8.64 -1.83
C LEU A 99 -12.89 -7.39 -0.97
N VAL A 100 -12.60 -6.21 -1.51
CA VAL A 100 -12.76 -4.93 -0.79
C VAL A 100 -14.21 -4.68 -0.43
N ALA A 101 -15.19 -5.08 -1.26
CA ALA A 101 -16.61 -4.92 -0.94
C ALA A 101 -17.05 -5.75 0.29
N HIS A 102 -16.33 -6.81 0.65
CA HIS A 102 -16.70 -7.68 1.76
C HIS A 102 -16.67 -6.93 3.13
N PRO A 103 -17.61 -7.15 4.05
CA PRO A 103 -17.68 -6.43 5.33
C PRO A 103 -16.50 -6.72 6.27
N ASN A 104 -15.89 -7.91 6.16
CA ASN A 104 -14.69 -8.26 6.93
C ASN A 104 -13.37 -7.73 6.32
N VAL A 105 -13.46 -6.88 5.30
CA VAL A 105 -12.29 -6.26 4.65
C VAL A 105 -12.32 -4.75 4.82
N GLU A 106 -11.28 -4.23 5.45
CA GLU A 106 -11.04 -2.79 5.58
C GLU A 106 -10.09 -2.31 4.48
N LEU A 107 -10.41 -1.17 3.88
CA LEU A 107 -9.52 -0.50 2.93
C LEU A 107 -8.63 0.48 3.69
N ILE A 108 -7.32 0.39 3.46
CA ILE A 108 -6.31 1.28 4.05
C ILE A 108 -5.80 2.23 2.97
N GLY A 109 -5.73 3.52 3.30
CA GLY A 109 -5.15 4.54 2.44
C GLY A 109 -3.64 4.49 2.55
N MET A 110 -2.91 4.58 1.45
CA MET A 110 -1.45 4.58 1.51
C MET A 110 -0.84 5.67 0.64
N GLU A 111 0.45 5.97 0.84
CA GLU A 111 1.16 6.87 -0.06
C GLU A 111 1.04 6.35 -1.51
N PRO A 112 0.46 7.14 -2.42
CA PRO A 112 -0.07 6.62 -3.68
C PRO A 112 0.98 6.03 -4.63
N TYR A 113 2.24 6.46 -4.55
CA TYR A 113 3.31 6.07 -5.47
C TYR A 113 4.50 5.42 -4.77
N HIS A 114 4.36 5.05 -3.49
CA HIS A 114 5.46 4.62 -2.62
C HIS A 114 6.65 5.59 -2.65
N SER A 115 6.35 6.89 -2.63
CA SER A 115 7.31 7.97 -2.65
C SER A 115 7.59 8.52 -1.25
N PHE A 116 8.79 9.09 -1.07
CA PHE A 116 9.17 9.80 0.15
C PHE A 116 8.88 11.30 0.06
N ILE A 117 7.78 11.71 -0.59
CA ILE A 117 7.51 13.15 -0.81
C ILE A 117 7.40 13.95 0.51
N PHE A 118 7.00 13.30 1.60
CA PHE A 118 7.00 13.90 2.93
C PHE A 118 8.38 14.36 3.43
N LEU A 119 9.48 13.87 2.85
CA LEU A 119 10.84 14.37 3.15
C LEU A 119 11.16 15.69 2.43
N TRP A 120 10.41 16.02 1.39
CA TRP A 120 10.69 17.17 0.52
C TRP A 120 9.63 18.26 0.64
N ASP A 121 8.35 17.87 0.71
CA ASP A 121 7.21 18.77 0.74
C ASP A 121 6.06 18.11 1.51
N ILE A 122 5.96 18.45 2.79
CA ILE A 122 4.96 17.90 3.70
C ILE A 122 3.53 18.37 3.36
N ASP A 123 3.37 19.57 2.80
CA ASP A 123 2.04 20.07 2.40
C ASP A 123 1.56 19.39 1.11
N MET A 124 2.47 19.10 0.17
CA MET A 124 2.15 18.26 -0.98
C MET A 124 1.83 16.82 -0.55
N PHE A 125 2.52 16.30 0.46
CA PHE A 125 2.19 15.00 1.03
C PHE A 125 0.73 14.96 1.54
N VAL A 126 0.28 15.97 2.29
CA VAL A 126 -1.12 16.08 2.75
C VAL A 126 -2.08 16.02 1.56
N LYS A 127 -1.89 16.89 0.55
CA LYS A 127 -2.74 16.94 -0.65
C LYS A 127 -2.78 15.62 -1.40
N ARG A 128 -1.65 14.92 -1.49
CA ARG A 128 -1.56 13.60 -2.15
C ARG A 128 -2.28 12.52 -1.37
N MET A 129 -2.19 12.53 -0.05
CA MET A 129 -2.89 11.56 0.80
C MET A 129 -4.40 11.77 0.75
N GLU A 130 -4.87 13.02 0.79
CA GLU A 130 -6.29 13.36 0.60
C GLU A 130 -6.80 12.92 -0.78
N TRP A 131 -6.04 13.24 -1.83
CA TRP A 131 -6.37 12.81 -3.19
C TRP A 131 -6.42 11.28 -3.31
N ALA A 132 -5.43 10.57 -2.77
CA ALA A 132 -5.38 9.11 -2.81
C ALA A 132 -6.56 8.47 -2.07
N ARG A 133 -6.94 9.02 -0.91
CA ARG A 133 -8.13 8.59 -0.15
C ARG A 133 -9.40 8.69 -0.99
N ASN A 134 -9.62 9.86 -1.62
CA ASN A 134 -10.78 10.10 -2.48
C ASN A 134 -10.76 9.21 -3.72
N TYR A 135 -9.59 9.02 -4.33
CA TYR A 135 -9.41 8.16 -5.51
C TYR A 135 -9.75 6.70 -5.21
N LEU A 136 -9.28 6.18 -4.07
CA LEU A 136 -9.61 4.83 -3.60
C LEU A 136 -11.11 4.68 -3.34
N ALA A 137 -11.73 5.67 -2.69
CA ALA A 137 -13.17 5.69 -2.44
C ALA A 137 -13.98 5.60 -3.75
N GLN A 138 -13.61 6.39 -4.76
CA GLN A 138 -14.27 6.37 -6.07
C GLN A 138 -14.06 5.05 -6.82
N LEU A 139 -12.87 4.47 -6.75
CA LEU A 139 -12.52 3.28 -7.53
C LEU A 139 -13.01 1.96 -6.90
N LEU A 140 -13.02 1.90 -5.57
CA LEU A 140 -13.26 0.67 -4.78
C LEU A 140 -14.49 0.75 -3.87
N GLY A 141 -15.15 1.91 -3.77
CA GLY A 141 -16.42 2.08 -3.06
C GLY A 141 -16.32 2.15 -1.53
N LYS A 142 -15.11 2.28 -0.98
CA LYS A 142 -14.88 2.45 0.47
C LYS A 142 -13.87 3.58 0.70
N GLU A 143 -14.17 4.50 1.61
CA GLU A 143 -13.23 5.55 2.00
C GLU A 143 -12.31 5.04 3.13
N PRO A 144 -10.99 5.06 2.94
CA PRO A 144 -10.07 4.62 3.99
C PRO A 144 -9.94 5.66 5.12
N THR A 145 -10.08 5.21 6.37
CA THR A 145 -9.89 6.04 7.59
C THR A 145 -8.53 5.82 8.25
N VAL A 146 -7.87 4.71 7.94
CA VAL A 146 -6.52 4.37 8.40
C VAL A 146 -5.52 4.56 7.26
N SER A 147 -4.33 5.05 7.60
CA SER A 147 -3.26 5.33 6.65
C SER A 147 -2.03 4.44 6.81
N ASP A 148 -1.30 4.25 5.72
CA ASP A 148 0.07 3.75 5.70
C ASP A 148 0.97 4.70 4.92
N THR A 149 2.24 4.77 5.30
CA THR A 149 3.26 5.55 4.63
C THR A 149 4.28 4.62 3.99
N THR A 150 5.11 5.15 3.10
CA THR A 150 6.18 4.36 2.48
C THR A 150 7.10 3.78 3.55
N GLU A 151 7.25 2.45 3.55
CA GLU A 151 8.00 1.68 4.55
C GLU A 151 7.53 1.86 6.00
N MET A 152 6.25 2.23 6.22
CA MET A 152 5.71 2.56 7.54
C MET A 152 6.56 3.62 8.29
N TYR A 153 7.14 4.55 7.52
CA TYR A 153 7.91 5.66 8.06
C TYR A 153 7.00 6.62 8.82
N LEU A 154 7.34 6.91 10.07
CA LEU A 154 6.62 7.88 10.88
C LEU A 154 7.59 8.84 11.57
N SER A 155 7.24 10.11 11.51
CA SER A 155 7.87 11.21 12.23
C SER A 155 6.76 12.16 12.71
N ASN A 156 7.12 13.15 13.53
CA ASN A 156 6.13 14.10 14.07
C ASN A 156 5.41 14.85 12.95
N ASP A 157 6.16 15.33 11.96
CA ASP A 157 5.62 16.08 10.83
C ASP A 157 4.69 15.21 10.00
N VAL A 158 5.08 13.97 9.72
CA VAL A 158 4.25 12.99 9.00
C VAL A 158 2.97 12.66 9.78
N TYR A 159 3.08 12.47 11.10
CA TYR A 159 1.94 12.20 11.97
C TYR A 159 0.89 13.33 11.90
N PHE A 160 1.32 14.59 12.07
CA PHE A 160 0.38 15.72 11.99
C PHE A 160 -0.12 15.96 10.57
N ALA A 161 0.69 15.68 9.55
CA ALA A 161 0.26 15.72 8.16
C ALA A 161 -0.84 14.69 7.84
N LEU A 162 -0.71 13.45 8.33
CA LEU A 162 -1.74 12.42 8.18
C LEU A 162 -3.03 12.80 8.92
N GLN A 163 -2.92 13.40 10.12
CA GLN A 163 -4.09 13.92 10.82
C GLN A 163 -4.76 15.06 10.04
N LYS A 164 -3.98 15.98 9.45
CA LYS A 164 -4.48 17.07 8.59
C LYS A 164 -5.16 16.52 7.33
N ALA A 165 -4.63 15.45 6.76
CA ALA A 165 -5.23 14.72 5.64
C ALA A 165 -6.51 13.93 6.03
N GLY A 166 -6.88 13.95 7.32
CA GLY A 166 -8.14 13.42 7.82
C GLY A 166 -8.14 11.92 8.13
N PHE A 167 -6.99 11.31 8.39
CA PHE A 167 -6.91 9.94 8.88
C PHE A 167 -7.09 9.86 10.41
N GLU A 168 -7.62 8.73 10.88
CA GLU A 168 -7.88 8.45 12.30
C GLU A 168 -6.87 7.49 12.92
N ALA A 169 -6.17 6.71 12.09
CA ALA A 169 -5.01 5.94 12.51
C ALA A 169 -3.93 5.84 11.42
N THR A 170 -2.72 5.46 11.82
CA THR A 170 -1.62 5.17 10.91
C THR A 170 -0.75 4.02 11.42
N PHE A 171 0.00 3.39 10.53
CA PHE A 171 0.98 2.37 10.88
C PHE A 171 2.37 2.96 11.14
N MET A 172 3.12 2.32 12.03
CA MET A 172 4.55 2.57 12.22
C MET A 172 5.28 1.22 12.31
N ASP A 173 6.47 1.16 11.72
CA ASP A 173 7.31 -0.02 11.84
C ASP A 173 7.71 -0.30 13.30
N GLY A 174 7.72 -1.58 13.68
CA GLY A 174 7.99 -2.01 15.05
C GLY A 174 9.33 -2.70 15.25
N ARG A 175 10.34 -2.41 14.43
CA ARG A 175 11.69 -2.95 14.65
C ARG A 175 12.30 -2.39 15.94
N PRO A 176 13.17 -3.14 16.64
CA PRO A 176 13.63 -2.77 17.98
C PRO A 176 14.30 -1.38 18.05
N TRP A 177 15.04 -0.99 17.01
CA TRP A 177 15.68 0.32 16.94
C TRP A 177 14.70 1.49 16.70
N VAL A 178 13.50 1.22 16.17
CA VAL A 178 12.44 2.22 16.01
C VAL A 178 11.69 2.39 17.33
N LEU A 179 11.38 1.29 18.01
CA LEU A 179 10.60 1.33 19.25
C LEU A 179 11.40 1.78 20.47
N GLY A 180 12.68 1.39 20.56
CA GLY A 180 13.46 1.58 21.77
C GLY A 180 12.83 0.82 22.95
N TRP A 181 12.30 1.55 23.92
CA TRP A 181 11.62 0.99 25.11
C TRP A 181 10.12 0.74 24.90
N ARG A 182 9.57 1.09 23.73
CA ARG A 182 8.14 0.92 23.40
C ARG A 182 7.81 -0.51 23.00
N GLU A 183 6.53 -0.87 23.05
CA GLU A 183 6.01 -2.19 22.72
C GLU A 183 5.18 -2.18 21.44
N ALA A 184 5.30 -3.22 20.61
CA ALA A 184 4.53 -3.32 19.36
C ALA A 184 3.04 -3.60 19.58
N THR A 185 2.64 -4.01 20.79
CA THR A 185 1.26 -4.35 21.15
C THR A 185 0.51 -3.23 21.86
N HIS A 186 1.11 -2.03 21.93
CA HIS A 186 0.49 -0.86 22.54
C HIS A 186 -0.01 0.11 21.47
N LEU A 187 -1.16 0.73 21.73
CA LEU A 187 -1.74 1.76 20.88
C LEU A 187 -1.19 3.13 21.28
N TYR A 188 -0.45 3.79 20.40
CA TYR A 188 0.15 5.09 20.69
C TYR A 188 -0.65 6.25 20.10
N ASN A 189 -0.49 7.43 20.68
CA ASN A 189 -0.92 8.71 20.11
C ASN A 189 -0.10 9.86 20.73
N TYR A 190 -0.21 11.05 20.12
CA TYR A 190 0.23 12.28 20.78
C TYR A 190 -0.83 12.76 21.76
N SER A 191 -0.41 13.41 22.86
CA SER A 191 -1.33 14.04 23.81
C SER A 191 -2.26 15.02 23.08
N GLN A 192 -3.56 14.94 23.39
CA GLN A 192 -4.62 15.75 22.77
C GLN A 192 -4.78 15.59 21.24
N SER A 193 -4.14 14.58 20.64
CA SER A 193 -4.29 14.23 19.24
C SER A 193 -5.30 13.09 19.04
N ARG A 194 -5.95 13.05 17.87
CA ARG A 194 -6.97 12.03 17.55
C ARG A 194 -6.38 10.86 16.76
N LEU A 195 -5.29 11.09 16.03
CA LEU A 195 -4.65 10.08 15.20
C LEU A 195 -3.98 9.00 16.07
N LYS A 196 -4.40 7.74 15.91
CA LYS A 196 -3.80 6.59 16.59
C LYS A 196 -2.64 6.03 15.79
N ILE A 197 -1.67 5.40 16.47
CA ILE A 197 -0.52 4.75 15.84
C ILE A 197 -0.57 3.26 16.20
N LEU A 198 -0.70 2.44 15.16
CA LEU A 198 -0.65 0.98 15.23
C LEU A 198 0.76 0.53 14.86
N ILE A 199 1.38 -0.27 15.73
CA ILE A 199 2.75 -0.73 15.49
C ILE A 199 2.72 -2.09 14.82
N ARG A 200 3.48 -2.22 13.73
CA ARG A 200 3.71 -3.52 13.11
C ARG A 200 4.53 -4.42 14.04
N HIS A 201 4.03 -5.61 14.33
CA HIS A 201 4.81 -6.62 15.04
C HIS A 201 5.85 -7.27 14.11
N HIS A 202 7.03 -6.64 13.97
CA HIS A 202 8.02 -6.98 12.93
C HIS A 202 8.37 -8.48 12.87
N SER A 203 8.66 -9.14 14.00
CA SER A 203 9.06 -10.55 14.03
C SER A 203 7.97 -11.49 13.53
N LEU A 204 6.73 -11.33 14.03
CA LEU A 204 5.57 -12.11 13.57
C LEU A 204 5.26 -11.85 12.09
N SER A 205 5.33 -10.59 11.65
CA SER A 205 5.11 -10.26 10.25
C SER A 205 6.16 -10.89 9.34
N ASP A 206 7.44 -10.86 9.74
CA ASP A 206 8.54 -11.39 8.94
C ASP A 206 8.51 -12.92 8.89
N ASP A 207 8.14 -13.59 9.98
CA ASP A 207 7.97 -15.05 10.02
C ASP A 207 6.93 -15.56 9.02
N VAL A 208 5.90 -14.75 8.76
CA VAL A 208 4.87 -15.03 7.75
C VAL A 208 5.33 -14.58 6.35
N GLY A 209 5.84 -13.36 6.23
CA GLY A 209 6.19 -12.73 4.95
C GLY A 209 7.42 -13.35 4.26
N TYR A 210 8.39 -13.83 5.04
CA TYR A 210 9.67 -14.35 4.55
C TYR A 210 9.81 -15.87 4.64
N ARG A 211 8.71 -16.60 4.88
CA ARG A 211 8.76 -18.07 4.99
C ARG A 211 9.37 -18.69 3.69
N PRO A 212 10.45 -19.49 3.79
CA PRO A 212 11.15 -20.07 2.64
C PRO A 212 10.21 -20.95 1.80
N GLY A 213 9.66 -20.37 0.72
CA GLY A 213 8.66 -21.00 -0.14
C GLY A 213 7.80 -19.98 -0.88
N LEU A 214 7.45 -18.87 -0.22
CA LEU A 214 6.72 -17.75 -0.85
C LEU A 214 7.62 -16.93 -1.80
N ILE A 215 8.86 -16.68 -1.41
CA ILE A 215 9.75 -15.72 -2.10
C ILE A 215 10.30 -16.24 -3.43
N LYS A 216 10.58 -17.54 -3.54
CA LYS A 216 11.25 -18.13 -4.73
C LYS A 216 10.43 -18.03 -6.03
N LYS A 217 9.11 -17.83 -5.96
CA LYS A 217 8.24 -17.75 -7.15
C LYS A 217 8.14 -16.34 -7.76
N LEU A 218 8.48 -15.29 -7.00
CA LEU A 218 8.31 -13.90 -7.44
C LEU A 218 9.62 -13.23 -7.85
N THR A 219 10.76 -13.72 -7.36
CA THR A 219 12.09 -13.13 -7.59
C THR A 219 12.89 -13.72 -8.77
N LEU A 220 12.45 -14.83 -9.38
CA LEU A 220 13.07 -15.46 -10.57
C LEU A 220 12.18 -15.35 -11.79
#